data_AF-A0AA95L3N3-F1
#
_entry.id   AF-A0AA95L3N3-F1
#
_cell.length_a   1.000
_cell.length_b   1.000
_cell.length_c   1.000
_cell.angle_alpha   90.00
_cell.angle_beta   90.00
_cell.angle_gamma   90.00
#
_symmetry.space_group_name_H-M   'P 1'
#
loop_
_entity.id
_entity.type
_entity.pdbx_description
1 polymer ?
#
loop_
_entity_poly.entity_id
_entity_poly.type
_entity_poly.pdbx_seq_one_letter_code
_entity_poly.pdbx_strand_id
1 'polypeptide(L)'
;MNNTNRVGVPANPISVRKREVMFMSNAANIKQCLVNLKGIEAQLSSLALNSLDPSAQEVFHQSMLTITSVKKDLQLRILELDRLNL
;
A
#
# COMPACT_ATOMS: atom_id res chain seq x y z
N MET A 1 47.89 -17.66 -3.29
CA MET A 1 46.74 -17.42 -2.40
C MET A 1 46.46 -15.93 -2.39
N ASN A 2 45.49 -15.45 -3.17
CA ASN A 2 45.14 -14.02 -3.20
C ASN A 2 43.94 -13.80 -2.28
N ASN A 3 44.20 -13.31 -1.08
CA ASN A 3 43.18 -12.87 -0.13
C ASN A 3 42.72 -11.47 -0.54
N THR A 4 41.69 -11.37 -1.38
CA THR A 4 41.01 -10.10 -1.62
C THR A 4 40.12 -9.79 -0.42
N ASN A 5 40.72 -9.24 0.63
CA ASN A 5 39.99 -8.56 1.67
C ASN A 5 39.36 -7.30 1.04
N ARG A 6 38.13 -7.45 0.52
CA ARG A 6 37.31 -6.31 0.09
C ARG A 6 36.88 -5.58 1.36
N VAL A 7 37.72 -4.68 1.85
CA VAL A 7 37.31 -3.62 2.77
C VAL A 7 36.10 -2.92 2.14
N GLY A 8 34.93 -3.16 2.71
CA GLY A 8 33.68 -2.59 2.22
C GLY A 8 33.78 -1.08 2.19
N VAL A 9 33.68 -0.49 1.00
CA VAL A 9 33.61 0.97 0.87
C VAL A 9 32.36 1.43 1.62
N PRO A 10 32.47 2.34 2.59
CA PRO A 10 31.30 2.85 3.32
C PRO A 10 30.34 3.52 2.33
N ALA A 11 29.04 3.22 2.46
CA ALA A 11 28.03 3.78 1.58
C ALA A 11 27.99 5.32 1.67
N ASN A 12 27.94 6.01 0.52
CA ASN A 12 27.82 7.46 0.47
C ASN A 12 26.56 7.95 1.22
N PRO A 13 26.68 8.85 2.22
CA PRO A 13 25.55 9.36 3.00
C PRO A 13 24.43 9.99 2.16
N ILE A 14 24.76 10.58 1.01
CA ILE A 14 23.76 11.16 0.08
C ILE A 14 22.92 10.04 -0.56
N SER A 15 23.56 8.95 -0.98
CA SER A 15 22.88 7.79 -1.58
C SER A 15 22.03 7.03 -0.57
N VAL A 16 22.43 7.01 0.71
CA VAL A 16 21.62 6.45 1.80
C VAL A 16 20.37 7.29 2.02
N ARG A 17 20.51 8.61 2.21
CA ARG A 17 19.37 9.53 2.38
C ARG A 17 18.40 9.50 1.20
N LYS A 18 18.90 9.44 -0.03
CA LYS A 18 18.05 9.36 -1.24
C LYS A 18 17.19 8.09 -1.24
N ARG A 19 17.70 6.96 -0.74
CA ARG A 19 16.93 5.71 -0.59
C ARG A 19 15.88 5.82 0.50
N GLU A 20 16.22 6.39 1.66
CA GLU A 20 15.27 6.61 2.76
C GLU A 20 14.09 7.50 2.34
N VAL A 21 14.37 8.64 1.69
CA VAL A 21 13.33 9.57 1.23
C VAL A 21 12.41 8.91 0.18
N MET A 22 12.98 8.14 -0.75
CA MET A 22 12.20 7.39 -1.75
C MET A 22 11.31 6.33 -1.09
N PHE A 23 11.85 5.62 -0.10
CA PHE A 23 11.12 4.62 0.66
C PHE A 23 9.94 5.23 1.43
N MET A 24 10.18 6.32 2.17
CA MET A 24 9.14 7.05 2.92
C MET A 24 8.00 7.52 2.01
N SER A 25 8.36 8.06 0.83
CA SER A 25 7.38 8.55 -0.15
C SER A 25 6.49 7.43 -0.68
N ASN A 26 7.06 6.26 -0.96
CA ASN A 26 6.31 5.09 -1.43
C ASN A 26 5.33 4.58 -0.35
N ALA A 27 5.78 4.49 0.91
CA ALA A 27 4.92 4.09 2.02
C ALA A 27 3.76 5.07 2.25
N ALA A 28 4.03 6.38 2.16
CA ALA A 28 3.01 7.43 2.27
C ALA A 28 1.95 7.32 1.17
N ASN A 29 2.36 7.07 -0.08
CA ASN A 29 1.44 6.90 -1.20
C ASN A 29 0.50 5.70 -1.01
N ILE A 30 1.03 4.57 -0.51
CA ILE A 30 0.20 3.38 -0.24
C ILE A 30 -0.80 3.67 0.89
N LYS A 31 -0.36 4.34 1.96
CA LYS A 31 -1.24 4.77 3.07
C LYS A 31 -2.36 5.71 2.57
N GLN A 32 -2.03 6.66 1.71
CA GLN A 32 -3.03 7.56 1.11
C GLN A 32 -4.02 6.81 0.22
N CYS A 33 -3.53 5.86 -0.59
CA CYS A 33 -4.40 5.00 -1.41
C CYS A 33 -5.38 4.20 -0.54
N LEU A 34 -4.93 3.65 0.59
CA LEU A 34 -5.81 2.96 1.55
C LEU A 34 -6.89 3.88 2.13
N VAL A 35 -6.58 5.13 2.43
CA VAL A 35 -7.57 6.11 2.89
C VAL A 35 -8.63 6.33 1.82
N ASN A 36 -8.22 6.52 0.57
CA ASN A 36 -9.14 6.72 -0.54
C ASN A 36 -10.04 5.49 -0.76
N LEU A 37 -9.47 4.27 -0.73
CA LEU A 37 -10.24 3.03 -0.88
C LEU A 37 -11.29 2.85 0.24
N LYS A 38 -10.95 3.21 1.49
CA LYS A 38 -11.92 3.21 2.59
C LYS A 38 -13.09 4.19 2.34
N GLY A 39 -12.79 5.37 1.78
CA GLY A 39 -13.81 6.34 1.41
C GLY A 39 -14.73 5.81 0.30
N ILE A 40 -14.17 5.19 -0.73
CA ILE A 40 -14.95 4.59 -1.83
C ILE A 40 -15.82 3.44 -1.32
N GLU A 41 -15.29 2.56 -0.47
CA GLU A 41 -16.05 1.47 0.15
C GLU A 41 -17.24 1.98 0.96
N ALA A 42 -17.06 3.05 1.74
CA ALA A 42 -18.16 3.68 2.48
C ALA A 42 -19.23 4.25 1.53
N GLN A 43 -18.83 4.85 0.41
CA GLN A 43 -19.76 5.35 -0.61
C GLN A 43 -20.54 4.21 -1.28
N LEU A 44 -19.86 3.13 -1.67
CA LEU A 44 -20.51 1.94 -2.24
C LEU A 44 -21.48 1.29 -1.25
N SER A 45 -21.12 1.23 0.02
CA SER A 45 -22.02 0.74 1.08
C SER A 45 -23.28 1.61 1.17
N SER A 46 -23.12 2.93 1.12
CA SER A 46 -24.25 3.86 1.10
C SER A 46 -25.12 3.67 -0.15
N LEU A 47 -24.51 3.49 -1.33
CA LEU A 47 -25.24 3.25 -2.58
C LEU A 47 -26.00 1.91 -2.55
N ALA A 48 -25.40 0.85 -2.00
CA ALA A 48 -26.06 -0.44 -1.82
C ALA A 48 -27.28 -0.33 -0.90
N LEU A 49 -27.15 0.35 0.24
CA LEU A 49 -28.25 0.49 1.20
C LEU A 49 -29.41 1.36 0.68
N ASN A 50 -29.12 2.31 -0.19
CA ASN A 50 -30.13 3.25 -0.73
C ASN A 50 -30.69 2.84 -2.10
N SER A 51 -30.13 1.83 -2.76
CA SER A 51 -30.63 1.36 -4.05
C SER A 51 -31.94 0.59 -3.88
N LEU A 52 -32.90 0.85 -4.77
CA LEU A 52 -34.14 0.06 -4.91
C LEU A 52 -34.02 -1.04 -5.96
N ASP A 53 -32.97 -1.00 -6.79
CA ASP A 53 -32.67 -2.03 -7.77
C ASP A 53 -31.77 -3.11 -7.15
N PRO A 54 -32.25 -4.37 -7.02
CA PRO A 54 -31.46 -5.48 -6.50
C PRO A 54 -30.18 -5.74 -7.30
N SER A 55 -30.19 -5.52 -8.61
CA SER A 55 -29.00 -5.72 -9.45
C SER A 55 -27.92 -4.70 -9.10
N ALA A 56 -28.28 -3.43 -8.95
CA ALA A 56 -27.36 -2.40 -8.49
C ALA A 56 -26.84 -2.67 -7.05
N GLN A 57 -27.70 -3.13 -6.13
CA GLN A 57 -27.26 -3.53 -4.78
C GLN A 57 -26.17 -4.59 -4.83
N GLU A 58 -26.36 -5.61 -5.66
CA GLU A 58 -25.39 -6.69 -5.82
C GLU A 58 -24.08 -6.18 -6.45
N VAL A 59 -24.14 -5.35 -7.49
CA VAL A 59 -22.94 -4.76 -8.11
C VAL A 59 -22.14 -3.91 -7.11
N PHE A 60 -22.80 -3.10 -6.27
CA PHE A 60 -22.11 -2.33 -5.24
C PHE A 60 -21.48 -3.24 -4.18
N HIS A 61 -22.17 -4.30 -3.77
CA HIS A 61 -21.62 -5.29 -2.85
C HIS A 61 -20.38 -6.00 -3.41
N GLN A 62 -20.45 -6.50 -4.65
CA GLN A 62 -19.31 -7.14 -5.31
C GLN A 62 -18.13 -6.17 -5.45
N SER A 63 -18.40 -4.91 -5.77
CA SER A 63 -17.37 -3.86 -5.84
C SER A 63 -16.68 -3.66 -4.48
N MET A 64 -17.43 -3.69 -3.37
CA MET A 64 -16.84 -3.63 -2.02
C MET A 64 -15.96 -4.85 -1.70
N LEU A 65 -16.32 -6.05 -2.18
CA LEU A 65 -15.49 -7.25 -2.01
C LEU A 65 -14.15 -7.11 -2.76
N THR A 66 -14.18 -6.59 -3.98
CA THR A 66 -12.95 -6.28 -4.74
C THR A 66 -12.08 -5.27 -4.00
N ILE A 67 -12.67 -4.16 -3.50
CA ILE A 67 -11.93 -3.16 -2.72
C ILE A 67 -11.34 -3.77 -1.46
N THR A 68 -12.07 -4.65 -0.77
CA THR A 68 -11.58 -5.36 0.42
C THR A 68 -10.34 -6.19 0.12
N SER A 69 -10.31 -6.89 -1.02
CA SER A 69 -9.13 -7.65 -1.45
C SER A 69 -7.94 -6.73 -1.68
N VAL A 70 -8.12 -5.67 -2.47
CA VAL A 70 -7.05 -4.70 -2.78
C VAL A 70 -6.53 -4.03 -1.52
N LYS A 71 -7.41 -3.65 -0.58
CA LYS A 71 -7.00 -3.09 0.71
C LYS A 71 -6.11 -4.06 1.50
N LYS A 72 -6.45 -5.35 1.54
CA LYS A 72 -5.63 -6.35 2.24
C LYS A 72 -4.23 -6.46 1.63
N ASP A 73 -4.14 -6.44 0.31
CA ASP A 73 -2.84 -6.51 -0.39
C ASP A 73 -1.98 -5.27 -0.09
N LEU A 74 -2.58 -4.07 -0.11
CA LEU A 74 -1.90 -2.82 0.22
C LEU A 74 -1.47 -2.76 1.70
N GLN A 75 -2.30 -3.28 2.61
CA GLN A 75 -1.96 -3.38 4.03
C GLN A 75 -0.77 -4.31 4.25
N LEU A 76 -0.76 -5.47 3.59
CA LEU A 76 0.38 -6.38 3.62
C LEU A 76 1.65 -5.69 3.10
N ARG A 77 1.54 -4.94 2.01
CA ARG A 77 2.69 -4.21 1.44
C ARG A 77 3.24 -3.15 2.38
N ILE A 78 2.40 -2.44 3.13
CA ILE A 78 2.87 -1.51 4.18
C ILE A 78 3.59 -2.27 5.29
N LEU A 79 3.07 -3.40 5.75
CA LEU A 79 3.73 -4.21 6.79
C LEU A 79 5.11 -4.71 6.34
N GLU A 80 5.22 -5.14 5.07
CA GLU A 80 6.50 -5.53 4.47
C GLU A 80 7.48 -4.36 4.41
N LEU A 81 7.01 -3.18 4.01
CA LEU A 81 7.82 -1.96 3.99
C LEU A 81 8.28 -1.62 5.42
N ASP A 82 7.36 -1.52 6.38
CA ASP A 82 7.69 -1.19 7.77
C ASP A 82 8.71 -2.19 8.37
N ARG A 83 8.64 -3.47 7.98
CA ARG A 83 9.65 -4.48 8.37
C ARG A 83 11.02 -4.27 7.72
N LEU A 84 11.09 -3.85 6.46
CA LEU A 84 12.36 -3.56 5.77
C LEU A 84 13.06 -2.29 6.28
N ASN A 85 12.36 -1.48 7.09
CA ASN A 85 12.88 -0.27 7.71
C ASN A 85 13.44 -0.50 9.14
N LEU A 86 13.37 -1.74 9.65
CA LEU A 86 13.96 -2.19 10.92
C LEU A 86 15.21 -3.03 10.65
#